data_AF-A0A2V8AU78-F1
#
_entry.id   AF-A0A2V8AU78-F1
#
_cell.length_a   1.000
_cell.length_b   1.000
_cell.length_c   1.000
_cell.angle_alpha   90.00
_cell.angle_beta   90.00
_cell.angle_gamma   90.00
#
_symmetry.space_group_name_H-M   'P 1'
#
loop_
_entity.id
_entity.type
_entity.pdbx_description
1 polymer ?
#
loop_
_entity_poly.entity_id
_entity_poly.type
_entity_poly.pdbx_seq_one_letter_code
_entity_poly.pdbx_strand_id
1 'polypeptide(L)'
;MEASNENDAVFRDALQGLHNGDFSRLETLFDDEAGRGRARIVDWYEEGRFRTEEKALAEALTCACFLGRTSVATYLLTHGLDPSGGAGTGLNAFHWAVNRGQLETVRLLIQWKAPLEPRSMYGGNVLDTAVWSAINEPRPNHLQIIEEL
;
A
#
# COMPACT_ATOMS: atom_id res chain seq x y z
N MET A 1 30.48 -6.42 -9.13
CA MET A 1 29.54 -7.36 -9.80
C MET A 1 28.59 -8.02 -8.79
N GLU A 2 29.02 -8.30 -7.56
CA GLU A 2 28.20 -8.94 -6.51
C GLU A 2 27.01 -8.08 -6.02
N ALA A 3 27.20 -6.78 -5.80
CA ALA A 3 26.14 -5.88 -5.32
C ALA A 3 24.92 -5.76 -6.27
N SER A 4 25.13 -5.90 -7.59
CA SER A 4 24.03 -5.89 -8.58
C SER A 4 23.19 -7.16 -8.48
N ASN A 5 23.84 -8.32 -8.29
CA ASN A 5 23.16 -9.61 -8.18
C ASN A 5 22.36 -9.72 -6.88
N GLU A 6 22.88 -9.15 -5.80
CA GLU A 6 22.16 -9.05 -4.53
C GLU A 6 20.92 -8.16 -4.64
N ASN A 7 21.02 -6.99 -5.28
CA ASN A 7 19.87 -6.11 -5.50
C ASN A 7 18.80 -6.74 -6.41
N ASP A 8 19.20 -7.61 -7.34
CA ASP A 8 18.27 -8.41 -8.15
C ASP A 8 17.60 -9.52 -7.35
N ALA A 9 18.31 -10.17 -6.44
CA ALA A 9 17.74 -11.15 -5.53
C ALA A 9 16.70 -10.51 -4.59
N VAL A 10 17.04 -9.37 -3.97
CA VAL A 10 16.15 -8.63 -3.06
C VAL A 10 14.89 -8.16 -3.78
N PHE A 11 15.00 -7.68 -5.02
CA PHE A 11 13.82 -7.28 -5.80
C PHE A 11 12.91 -8.46 -6.14
N ARG A 12 13.47 -9.61 -6.55
CA ARG A 12 12.66 -10.81 -6.81
C ARG A 12 11.94 -11.30 -5.55
N ASP A 13 12.60 -11.25 -4.39
CA ASP A 13 11.95 -11.56 -3.11
C ASP A 13 10.85 -10.55 -2.77
N ALA A 14 11.08 -9.26 -3.04
CA ALA A 14 10.07 -8.23 -2.87
C ALA A 14 8.85 -8.45 -3.77
N LEU A 15 9.05 -8.78 -5.05
CA LEU A 15 7.95 -9.13 -5.97
C LEU A 15 7.12 -10.29 -5.42
N GLN A 16 7.78 -11.34 -4.91
CA GLN A 16 7.08 -12.47 -4.32
C GLN A 16 6.27 -12.04 -3.08
N GLY A 17 6.86 -11.22 -2.20
CA GLY A 17 6.16 -10.69 -1.03
C GLY A 17 4.95 -9.83 -1.40
N LEU A 18 5.06 -8.99 -2.43
CA LEU A 18 3.97 -8.16 -2.93
C LEU A 18 2.84 -9.03 -3.48
N HIS A 19 3.15 -10.05 -4.27
CA HIS A 19 2.15 -10.97 -4.80
C HIS A 19 1.44 -11.80 -3.73
N ASN A 20 2.16 -12.18 -2.68
CA ASN A 20 1.61 -12.98 -1.60
C ASN A 20 0.82 -12.15 -0.56
N GLY A 21 0.97 -10.83 -0.57
CA GLY A 21 0.44 -9.98 0.48
C GLY A 21 1.25 -10.01 1.78
N ASP A 22 2.51 -10.43 1.74
CA ASP A 22 3.41 -10.52 2.90
C ASP A 22 3.95 -9.13 3.32
N PHE A 23 3.06 -8.13 3.38
CA PHE A 23 3.42 -6.70 3.47
C PHE A 23 4.27 -6.36 4.69
N SER A 24 4.01 -6.98 5.84
CA SER A 24 4.80 -6.76 7.06
C SER A 24 6.29 -7.08 6.88
N ARG A 25 6.63 -8.06 6.02
CA ARG A 25 8.04 -8.42 5.74
C ARG A 25 8.74 -7.39 4.86
N LEU A 26 7.96 -6.60 4.11
CA LEU A 26 8.48 -5.60 3.18
C LEU A 26 8.63 -4.21 3.82
N GLU A 27 8.30 -4.04 5.10
CA GLU A 27 8.28 -2.72 5.77
C GLU A 27 9.54 -1.90 5.53
N THR A 28 10.70 -2.53 5.66
CA THR A 28 12.03 -1.94 5.43
C THR A 28 12.21 -1.38 4.02
N LEU A 29 11.58 -1.97 3.01
CA LEU A 29 11.67 -1.50 1.61
C LEU A 29 10.84 -0.23 1.36
N PHE A 30 9.87 0.04 2.24
CA PHE A 30 8.99 1.21 2.20
C PHE A 30 9.42 2.31 3.19
N ASP A 31 10.42 2.03 4.02
CA ASP A 31 11.02 2.99 4.95
C ASP A 31 12.16 3.79 4.31
N ASP A 32 12.41 4.97 4.88
CA ASP A 32 13.66 5.70 4.64
C ASP A 32 14.77 5.15 5.54
N GLU A 33 15.28 3.96 5.20
CA GLU A 33 16.27 3.25 6.04
C GLU A 33 17.59 3.99 6.23
N ALA A 34 17.89 5.01 5.41
CA ALA A 34 19.23 5.57 5.30
C ALA A 34 19.32 7.09 5.52
N GLY A 35 18.23 7.74 5.97
CA GLY A 35 18.16 9.20 6.03
C GLY A 35 18.39 9.87 4.67
N ARG A 36 18.13 9.11 3.59
CA ARG A 36 18.22 9.57 2.20
C ARG A 36 16.94 10.29 1.78
N GLY A 37 15.91 10.25 2.61
CA GLY A 37 14.58 10.78 2.36
C GLY A 37 13.74 9.90 1.45
N ARG A 38 14.14 8.63 1.20
CA ARG A 38 13.53 7.85 0.10
C ARG A 38 13.56 6.34 0.30
N ALA A 39 12.40 5.74 0.04
CA ALA A 39 12.17 4.30 0.12
C ALA A 39 12.69 3.55 -1.11
N ARG A 40 13.21 2.33 -0.88
CA ARG A 40 13.79 1.49 -1.93
C ARG A 40 12.79 1.09 -3.02
N ILE A 41 11.52 0.95 -2.65
CA ILE A 41 10.43 0.69 -3.60
C ILE A 41 10.35 1.78 -4.69
N VAL A 42 10.61 3.03 -4.30
CA VAL A 42 10.54 4.19 -5.20
C VAL A 42 11.73 4.19 -6.16
N ASP A 43 12.92 3.84 -5.68
CA ASP A 43 14.11 3.73 -6.52
C ASP A 43 13.90 2.67 -7.61
N TRP A 44 13.36 1.50 -7.26
CA TRP A 44 13.05 0.46 -8.24
C TRP A 44 11.96 0.86 -9.24
N TYR A 45 11.00 1.69 -8.83
CA TYR A 45 10.02 2.27 -9.74
C TYR A 45 10.69 3.17 -10.79
N GLU A 46 11.56 4.10 -10.36
CA GLU A 46 12.27 5.00 -11.27
C GLU A 46 13.25 4.28 -12.20
N GLU A 47 13.92 3.25 -11.69
CA GLU A 47 14.76 2.35 -12.48
C GLU A 47 13.95 1.57 -13.54
N GLY A 48 12.62 1.64 -13.48
CA GLY A 48 11.72 0.98 -14.43
C GLY A 48 11.63 -0.53 -14.21
N ARG A 49 11.94 -1.01 -13.01
CA ARG A 49 11.94 -2.46 -12.70
C ARG A 49 10.52 -3.05 -12.66
N PHE A 50 9.52 -2.21 -12.44
CA PHE A 50 8.11 -2.60 -12.46
C PHE A 50 7.44 -2.58 -13.85
N ARG A 51 8.18 -2.26 -14.93
CA ARG A 51 7.58 -2.11 -16.29
C ARG A 51 6.82 -3.34 -16.78
N THR A 52 7.22 -4.54 -16.36
CA THR A 52 6.56 -5.81 -16.71
C THR A 52 5.77 -6.42 -15.56
N GLU A 53 5.71 -5.72 -14.42
CA GLU A 53 5.17 -6.22 -13.14
C GLU A 53 4.04 -5.32 -12.63
N GLU A 54 3.10 -4.97 -13.51
CA GLU A 54 1.98 -4.05 -13.20
C GLU A 54 1.20 -4.50 -11.95
N LYS A 55 0.96 -5.81 -11.82
CA LYS A 55 0.28 -6.36 -10.63
C LYS A 55 1.09 -6.14 -9.36
N ALA A 56 2.39 -6.40 -9.38
CA ALA A 56 3.23 -6.18 -8.20
C ALA A 56 3.33 -4.69 -7.86
N LEU A 57 3.35 -3.81 -8.87
CA LEU A 57 3.34 -2.37 -8.68
C LEU A 57 2.03 -1.88 -8.05
N ALA A 58 0.90 -2.42 -8.47
CA ALA A 58 -0.40 -2.16 -7.82
C ALA A 58 -0.39 -2.65 -6.36
N GLU A 59 0.14 -3.85 -6.09
CA GLU A 59 0.32 -4.34 -4.71
C GLU A 59 1.31 -3.50 -3.91
N ALA A 60 2.28 -2.85 -4.54
CA ALA A 60 3.19 -1.93 -3.84
C ALA A 60 2.44 -0.71 -3.30
N LEU A 61 1.49 -0.16 -4.05
CA LEU A 61 0.60 0.88 -3.53
C LEU A 61 -0.23 0.35 -2.35
N THR A 62 -0.80 -0.86 -2.47
CA THR A 62 -1.56 -1.51 -1.40
C THR A 62 -0.72 -1.71 -0.14
N CYS A 63 0.53 -2.16 -0.29
CA CYS A 63 1.50 -2.30 0.79
C CYS A 63 1.81 -0.95 1.46
N ALA A 64 2.05 0.10 0.68
CA ALA A 64 2.27 1.45 1.22
C ALA A 64 1.07 1.93 2.06
N CYS A 65 -0.16 1.65 1.60
CA CYS A 65 -1.39 1.95 2.31
C CYS A 65 -1.57 1.13 3.59
N PHE A 66 -1.25 -0.16 3.55
CA PHE A 66 -1.23 -1.03 4.73
C PHE A 66 -0.25 -0.54 5.81
N LEU A 67 0.96 -0.16 5.40
CA LEU A 67 2.03 0.32 6.28
C LEU A 67 1.88 1.79 6.71
N GLY A 68 0.95 2.54 6.11
CA GLY A 68 0.79 3.98 6.39
C GLY A 68 1.93 4.84 5.84
N ARG A 69 2.63 4.38 4.80
CA ARG A 69 3.74 5.10 4.17
C ARG A 69 3.20 6.09 3.14
N THR A 70 2.50 7.12 3.65
CA THR A 70 1.79 8.13 2.84
C THR A 70 2.70 8.80 1.81
N SER A 71 3.98 9.02 2.11
CA SER A 71 4.94 9.59 1.16
C SER A 71 5.18 8.69 -0.06
N VAL A 72 5.31 7.38 0.16
CA VAL A 72 5.47 6.39 -0.91
C VAL A 72 4.18 6.27 -1.73
N ALA A 73 3.03 6.16 -1.05
CA ALA A 73 1.73 6.14 -1.73
C ALA A 73 1.52 7.41 -2.58
N THR A 74 1.84 8.59 -2.04
CA THR A 74 1.77 9.86 -2.77
C THR A 74 2.65 9.82 -4.01
N TYR A 75 3.90 9.35 -3.88
CA TYR A 75 4.83 9.25 -5.00
C TYR A 75 4.28 8.37 -6.13
N LEU A 76 3.76 7.18 -5.79
CA LEU A 76 3.24 6.26 -6.80
C LEU A 76 2.00 6.85 -7.50
N LEU A 77 1.09 7.47 -6.76
CA LEU A 77 -0.11 8.10 -7.31
C LEU A 77 0.21 9.28 -8.22
N THR A 78 1.19 10.13 -7.85
CA THR A 78 1.62 11.25 -8.72
C THR A 78 2.21 10.80 -10.05
N HIS A 79 2.68 9.55 -10.13
CA HIS A 79 3.16 8.95 -11.37
C HIS A 79 2.10 8.12 -12.11
N GLY A 80 0.82 8.32 -11.78
CA GLY A 80 -0.30 7.81 -12.56
C GLY A 80 -0.73 6.38 -12.23
N LEU A 81 -0.30 5.83 -11.09
CA LEU A 81 -0.88 4.57 -10.61
C LEU A 81 -2.35 4.76 -10.24
N ASP A 82 -3.14 3.74 -10.52
CA ASP A 82 -4.56 3.68 -10.12
C ASP A 82 -4.68 3.70 -8.58
N PRO A 83 -5.46 4.61 -7.99
CA PRO A 83 -5.62 4.73 -6.54
C PRO A 83 -6.32 3.55 -5.87
N SER A 84 -6.95 2.65 -6.63
CA SER A 84 -7.47 1.39 -6.09
C SER A 84 -6.36 0.45 -5.62
N GLY A 85 -5.15 0.56 -6.18
CA GLY A 85 -4.03 -0.34 -5.93
C GLY A 85 -4.31 -1.79 -6.34
N GLY A 86 -3.55 -2.72 -5.76
CA GLY A 86 -3.73 -4.15 -5.91
C GLY A 86 -4.75 -4.70 -4.91
N ALA A 87 -5.45 -5.77 -5.28
CA ALA A 87 -6.44 -6.44 -4.43
C ALA A 87 -6.20 -7.97 -4.37
N GLY A 88 -4.97 -8.42 -4.63
CA GLY A 88 -4.58 -9.82 -4.67
C GLY A 88 -4.75 -10.53 -3.32
N THR A 89 -4.70 -9.80 -2.22
CA THR A 89 -4.99 -10.31 -0.86
C THR A 89 -6.49 -10.37 -0.55
N GLY A 90 -7.36 -9.99 -1.50
CA GLY A 90 -8.80 -9.84 -1.28
C GLY A 90 -9.22 -8.48 -0.69
N LEU A 91 -8.26 -7.62 -0.35
CA LEU A 91 -8.49 -6.25 0.13
C LEU A 91 -7.65 -5.32 -0.75
N ASN A 92 -8.25 -4.23 -1.21
CA ASN A 92 -7.54 -3.22 -2.00
C ASN A 92 -6.79 -2.21 -1.11
N ALA A 93 -6.10 -1.24 -1.71
CA ALA A 93 -5.34 -0.21 -0.98
C ALA A 93 -6.19 0.54 0.06
N PHE A 94 -7.43 0.88 -0.29
CA PHE A 94 -8.32 1.64 0.59
C PHE A 94 -8.83 0.79 1.76
N HIS A 95 -9.24 -0.45 1.50
CA HIS A 95 -9.61 -1.40 2.57
C HIS A 95 -8.47 -1.57 3.59
N TRP A 96 -7.23 -1.70 3.14
CA TRP A 96 -6.10 -1.83 4.04
C TRP A 96 -5.79 -0.55 4.83
N ALA A 97 -5.87 0.62 4.19
CA ALA A 97 -5.65 1.90 4.88
C ALA A 97 -6.66 2.09 6.04
N VAL A 98 -7.94 1.83 5.80
CA VAL A 98 -8.98 1.97 6.85
C VAL A 98 -8.86 0.87 7.91
N ASN A 99 -8.62 -0.38 7.50
CA ASN A 99 -8.43 -1.50 8.43
C ASN A 99 -7.28 -1.22 9.42
N ARG A 100 -6.19 -0.63 8.92
CA ARG A 100 -4.97 -0.33 9.70
C ARG A 100 -5.00 1.01 10.42
N GLY A 101 -6.04 1.82 10.28
CA GLY A 101 -6.17 3.11 10.97
C GLY A 101 -5.25 4.21 10.41
N GLN A 102 -4.86 4.10 9.15
CA GLN A 102 -3.86 4.97 8.50
C GLN A 102 -4.49 6.27 8.00
N LEU A 103 -4.90 7.15 8.93
CA LEU A 103 -5.70 8.34 8.66
C LEU A 103 -5.15 9.22 7.51
N GLU A 104 -3.87 9.57 7.55
CA GLU A 104 -3.29 10.42 6.50
C GLU A 104 -3.26 9.74 5.13
N THR A 105 -3.10 8.41 5.10
CA THR A 105 -3.18 7.66 3.85
C THR A 105 -4.62 7.52 3.37
N VAL A 106 -5.61 7.41 4.27
CA VAL A 106 -7.04 7.46 3.95
C VAL A 106 -7.39 8.80 3.28
N ARG A 107 -6.98 9.92 3.86
CA ARG A 107 -7.16 11.26 3.28
C ARG A 107 -6.56 11.38 1.88
N LEU A 108 -5.34 10.85 1.72
CA LEU A 108 -4.70 10.79 0.42
C LEU A 108 -5.57 10.02 -0.58
N LEU A 109 -6.04 8.82 -0.25
CA LEU A 109 -6.87 8.02 -1.15
C LEU A 109 -8.21 8.70 -1.50
N ILE A 110 -8.84 9.41 -0.54
CA ILE A 110 -10.03 10.23 -0.80
C ILE A 110 -9.71 11.37 -1.79
N GLN A 111 -8.61 12.09 -1.56
CA GLN A 111 -8.15 13.17 -2.45
C GLN A 111 -7.91 12.66 -3.88
N TRP A 112 -7.38 11.45 -4.00
CA TRP A 112 -7.14 10.78 -5.28
C TRP A 112 -8.37 10.05 -5.85
N LYS A 113 -9.54 10.21 -5.22
CA LYS A 113 -10.83 9.62 -5.65
C LYS A 113 -10.77 8.10 -5.78
N ALA A 114 -10.05 7.45 -4.86
CA ALA A 114 -10.09 6.00 -4.74
C ALA A 114 -11.55 5.52 -4.53
N PRO A 115 -11.98 4.45 -5.19
CA PRO A 115 -13.37 4.00 -5.11
C PRO A 115 -13.70 3.41 -3.73
N LEU A 116 -14.82 3.86 -3.14
CA LEU A 116 -15.31 3.47 -1.81
C LEU A 116 -16.16 2.20 -1.81
N GLU A 117 -16.87 1.94 -2.91
CA GLU A 117 -17.81 0.84 -3.08
C GLU A 117 -17.26 -0.55 -3.49
N PRO A 118 -15.99 -0.74 -3.91
CA PRO A 118 -15.48 -2.09 -4.18
C PRO A 118 -15.66 -2.99 -2.97
N ARG A 119 -16.09 -4.23 -3.21
CA ARG A 119 -16.26 -5.21 -2.13
C ARG A 119 -14.96 -5.96 -1.89
N SER A 120 -14.56 -6.04 -0.63
CA SER A 120 -13.50 -6.94 -0.17
C SER A 120 -13.90 -8.42 -0.28
N MET A 121 -12.96 -9.32 -0.02
CA MET A 121 -13.21 -10.77 0.08
C MET A 121 -14.22 -11.15 1.19
N TYR A 122 -14.47 -10.26 2.15
CA TYR A 122 -15.48 -10.43 3.19
C TYR A 122 -16.86 -9.88 2.78
N GLY A 123 -16.97 -9.33 1.57
CA GLY A 123 -18.21 -8.79 1.01
C GLY A 123 -18.53 -7.35 1.40
N GLY A 124 -17.84 -6.76 2.39
CA GLY A 124 -18.02 -5.37 2.80
C GLY A 124 -17.25 -4.39 1.92
N ASN A 125 -17.75 -3.16 1.80
CA ASN A 125 -17.07 -2.05 1.15
C ASN A 125 -16.05 -1.36 2.11
N VAL A 126 -15.51 -0.20 1.73
CA VAL A 126 -14.51 0.53 2.54
C VAL A 126 -15.08 0.96 3.89
N LEU A 127 -16.31 1.50 3.92
CA LEU A 127 -16.97 1.91 5.17
C LEU A 127 -17.29 0.70 6.07
N ASP A 128 -17.80 -0.40 5.49
CA ASP A 128 -18.05 -1.63 6.23
C ASP A 128 -16.77 -2.14 6.92
N THR A 129 -15.64 -2.08 6.20
CA THR A 129 -14.33 -2.48 6.74
C THR A 129 -13.87 -1.54 7.85
N ALA A 130 -14.04 -0.23 7.70
CA ALA A 130 -13.69 0.75 8.72
C ALA A 130 -14.50 0.52 10.02
N VAL A 131 -15.81 0.34 9.91
CA VAL A 131 -16.71 0.06 11.05
C VAL A 131 -16.37 -1.27 11.70
N TRP A 132 -16.17 -2.33 10.91
CA TRP A 132 -15.79 -3.63 11.44
C TRP A 132 -14.47 -3.56 12.20
N SER A 133 -13.46 -2.88 11.65
CA SER A 133 -12.16 -2.71 12.29
C SER A 133 -12.26 -1.87 13.57
N ALA A 134 -13.05 -0.80 13.60
CA ALA A 134 -13.26 0.00 14.80
C ALA A 134 -13.82 -0.80 15.98
N ILE A 135 -14.63 -1.82 15.69
CA ILE A 135 -15.27 -2.68 16.70
C ILE A 135 -14.37 -3.86 17.10
N ASN A 136 -13.74 -4.52 16.13
CA ASN A 136 -13.07 -5.82 16.34
C ASN A 136 -11.55 -5.70 16.48
N GLU A 137 -10.94 -4.70 15.87
CA GLU A 137 -9.49 -4.45 15.90
C GLU A 137 -9.21 -2.96 16.11
N PRO A 138 -9.65 -2.36 17.23
CA PRO A 138 -9.60 -0.92 17.42
C PRO A 138 -8.16 -0.40 17.35
N ARG A 139 -7.95 0.55 16.46
CA ARG A 139 -6.70 1.30 16.30
C ARG A 139 -6.98 2.80 16.48
N PRO A 140 -5.94 3.62 16.71
CA PRO A 140 -6.11 5.07 16.67
C PRO A 140 -6.76 5.51 15.36
N ASN A 141 -7.49 6.63 15.42
CA ASN A 141 -8.11 7.31 14.28
C ASN A 141 -9.28 6.60 13.60
N HIS A 142 -9.70 5.39 13.99
CA HIS A 142 -10.85 4.73 13.33
C HIS A 142 -12.14 5.57 13.38
N LEU A 143 -12.41 6.25 14.48
CA LEU A 143 -13.57 7.16 14.57
C LEU A 143 -13.47 8.28 13.53
N GLN A 144 -12.32 8.93 13.46
CA GLN A 144 -12.09 10.02 12.50
C GLN A 144 -12.11 9.52 11.06
N ILE A 145 -11.58 8.33 10.79
CA ILE A 145 -11.67 7.70 9.46
C ILE A 145 -13.13 7.50 9.07
N ILE A 146 -13.97 6.96 9.97
CA ILE A 146 -15.40 6.76 9.71
C ILE A 146 -16.11 8.09 9.43
N GLU A 147 -15.71 9.18 10.09
CA GLU A 147 -16.26 10.52 9.86
C GLU A 147 -15.83 11.14 8.52
N GLU A 148 -14.71 10.69 7.94
CA GLU A 148 -14.16 11.24 6.68
C GLU A 148 -14.59 10.47 5.42
N LEU A 149 -15.16 9.26 5.56
CA LEU A 149 -15.70 8.43 4.47
C LEU A 149 -17.14 8.83 4.11
#